data_AF-S2YJ79-F1
#
_entry.id   AF-S2YJ79-F1
#
_cell.length_a   1.000
_cell.length_b   1.000
_cell.length_c   1.000
_cell.angle_alpha   90.00
_cell.angle_beta   90.00
_cell.angle_gamma   90.00
#
_symmetry.space_group_name_H-M   'P 1'
#
loop_
_entity.id
_entity.type
_entity.pdbx_description
1 polymer ?
#
loop_
_entity_poly.entity_id
_entity_poly.type
_entity_poly.pdbx_seq_one_letter_code
_entity_poly.pdbx_strand_id
1 'polypeptide(L)'
;MQLLFDHVIQYAIQSEASDIHFIPSQSQVEVKLRVKDQLIMYDTLNKETYQKLLTLLKFQAGLDITTRHKAQSGRYIYEYKNLYYLLCHLI
;
A
#
# COMPACT_ATOMS: atom_id res chain seq x y z
N MET A 1 4.61 7.91 7.88
CA MET A 1 4.18 7.43 6.55
C MET A 1 4.30 5.94 6.40
N GLN A 2 5.41 5.33 6.84
CA GLN A 2 5.56 3.87 6.85
C GLN A 2 4.41 3.15 7.57
N LEU A 3 4.00 3.61 8.76
CA LEU A 3 2.81 3.07 9.46
C LEU A 3 1.53 3.06 8.59
N LEU A 4 1.25 4.15 7.87
CA LEU A 4 0.06 4.23 7.00
C LEU A 4 0.18 3.22 5.85
N PHE A 5 1.35 3.14 5.23
CA PHE A 5 1.63 2.16 4.19
C PHE A 5 1.42 0.73 4.70
N ASP A 6 2.00 0.41 5.85
CA ASP A 6 1.85 -0.90 6.50
C ASP A 6 0.38 -1.21 6.78
N HIS A 7 -0.37 -0.29 7.35
CA HIS A 7 -1.80 -0.50 7.60
C HIS A 7 -2.60 -0.80 6.32
N VAL A 8 -2.36 -0.03 5.26
CA VAL A 8 -3.05 -0.24 3.97
C VAL A 8 -2.71 -1.62 3.38
N ILE A 9 -1.43 -1.99 3.36
CA ILE A 9 -0.99 -3.28 2.82
C ILE A 9 -1.51 -4.44 3.67
N GLN A 10 -1.40 -4.35 5.00
CA GLN A 10 -1.87 -5.40 5.91
C GLN A 10 -3.38 -5.60 5.79
N TYR A 11 -4.15 -4.51 5.68
CA TYR A 11 -5.59 -4.60 5.49
C TYR A 11 -5.95 -5.23 4.13
N ALA A 12 -5.25 -4.84 3.06
CA ALA A 12 -5.45 -5.43 1.74
C ALA A 12 -5.17 -6.94 1.75
N ILE A 13 -4.09 -7.38 2.41
CA ILE A 13 -3.76 -8.81 2.59
C ILE A 13 -4.84 -9.52 3.39
N GLN A 14 -5.28 -8.95 4.52
CA GLN A 14 -6.34 -9.51 5.37
C GLN A 14 -7.69 -9.62 4.65
N SER A 15 -7.97 -8.69 3.74
CA SER A 15 -9.20 -8.65 2.95
C SER A 15 -9.12 -9.51 1.67
N GLU A 16 -8.03 -10.26 1.48
CA GLU A 16 -7.76 -11.04 0.26
C GLU A 16 -7.88 -10.19 -1.02
N ALA A 17 -7.45 -8.92 -0.95
CA ALA A 17 -7.50 -8.01 -2.08
C ALA A 17 -6.39 -8.34 -3.09
N SER A 18 -6.74 -8.36 -4.38
CA SER A 18 -5.78 -8.55 -5.48
C SER A 18 -5.03 -7.26 -5.82
N ASP A 19 -5.71 -6.12 -5.69
CA ASP A 19 -5.18 -4.82 -6.11
C ASP A 19 -5.57 -3.72 -5.11
N ILE A 20 -4.66 -2.76 -4.94
CA ILE A 20 -4.89 -1.51 -4.22
C ILE A 20 -4.86 -0.36 -5.23
N HIS A 21 -5.95 0.37 -5.35
CA HIS A 21 -6.10 1.48 -6.27
C HIS A 21 -6.12 2.80 -5.51
N PHE A 22 -5.19 3.70 -5.84
CA PHE A 22 -5.24 5.10 -5.43
C PHE A 22 -5.79 5.93 -6.59
N ILE A 23 -6.96 6.56 -6.40
CA ILE A 23 -7.69 7.28 -7.43
C ILE A 23 -7.78 8.76 -7.02
N PRO A 24 -6.91 9.62 -7.56
CA PRO A 24 -6.95 11.04 -7.27
C PRO A 24 -8.20 11.70 -7.86
N SER A 25 -8.88 12.52 -7.05
CA SER A 25 -9.98 13.39 -7.44
C SER A 25 -9.59 14.86 -7.27
N GLN A 26 -10.53 15.78 -7.55
CA GLN A 26 -10.29 17.21 -7.38
C GLN A 26 -10.02 17.62 -5.93
N SER A 27 -10.67 16.98 -4.94
CA SER A 27 -10.54 17.32 -3.52
C SER A 27 -9.62 16.36 -2.75
N GLN A 28 -9.73 15.06 -3.01
CA GLN A 28 -9.12 13.99 -2.22
C GLN A 28 -8.61 12.85 -3.10
N VAL A 29 -8.03 11.82 -2.49
CA VAL A 29 -7.59 10.60 -3.17
C VAL A 29 -8.34 9.42 -2.56
N GLU A 30 -9.15 8.74 -3.36
CA GLU A 30 -9.85 7.54 -2.92
C GLU A 30 -8.91 6.34 -2.96
N VAL A 31 -8.94 5.53 -1.92
CA VAL A 31 -8.24 4.26 -1.84
C VAL A 31 -9.29 3.17 -1.94
N LYS A 32 -9.20 2.34 -2.99
CA LYS A 32 -10.11 1.24 -3.25
C LYS A 32 -9.34 -0.07 -3.34
N LEU A 33 -9.99 -1.15 -2.91
CA LEU A 33 -9.43 -2.50 -2.95
C LEU A 33 -10.23 -3.33 -3.93
N ARG A 34 -9.55 -4.10 -4.78
CA ARG A 34 -10.21 -5.12 -5.59
C ARG A 34 -10.26 -6.42 -4.78
N VAL A 35 -11.46 -6.86 -4.41
CA VAL A 35 -11.69 -8.13 -3.69
C VAL A 35 -12.68 -8.95 -4.50
N LYS A 36 -12.28 -10.15 -4.96
CA LYS A 36 -13.14 -11.08 -5.73
C LYS A 36 -13.88 -10.36 -6.87
N ASP A 37 -13.11 -9.62 -7.68
CA ASP A 37 -13.57 -8.79 -8.82
C ASP A 37 -14.44 -7.57 -8.50
N GLN A 38 -14.69 -7.29 -7.22
CA GLN A 38 -15.42 -6.09 -6.79
C GLN A 38 -14.46 -5.01 -6.31
N LEU A 39 -14.68 -3.78 -6.76
CA LEU A 39 -13.94 -2.62 -6.31
C LEU A 39 -14.64 -2.01 -5.08
N ILE A 40 -14.06 -2.25 -3.91
CA ILE A 40 -14.62 -1.84 -2.61
C ILE A 40 -13.90 -0.59 -2.12
N MET A 41 -14.67 0.34 -1.57
CA MET A 41 -14.13 1.56 -0.97
C MET A 41 -13.45 1.23 0.37
N TYR A 42 -12.18 1.63 0.54
CA TYR A 42 -11.40 1.42 1.77
C TYR A 42 -11.25 2.72 2.58
N ASP A 43 -10.62 3.75 2.01
CA ASP A 43 -10.34 5.00 2.73
C ASP A 43 -10.14 6.20 1.78
N THR A 44 -10.26 7.42 2.29
CA THR A 44 -10.00 8.67 1.57
C THR A 44 -8.80 9.38 2.18
N LEU A 45 -7.78 9.64 1.36
CA LEU A 45 -6.60 10.40 1.76
C LEU A 45 -6.69 11.83 1.23
N ASN A 46 -6.23 12.80 2.03
CA ASN A 46 -5.94 14.11 1.48
C ASN A 46 -4.73 14.04 0.52
N LYS A 47 -4.64 15.02 -0.38
CA LYS A 47 -3.60 15.04 -1.43
C LYS A 47 -2.17 15.07 -0.89
N GLU A 48 -1.94 15.75 0.23
CA GLU A 48 -0.61 15.87 0.82
C GLU A 48 -0.12 14.52 1.37
N THR A 49 -0.98 13.81 2.10
CA THR A 49 -0.72 12.46 2.60
C THR A 49 -0.45 11.50 1.45
N TYR A 50 -1.27 11.55 0.40
CA TYR A 50 -1.05 10.73 -0.79
C TYR A 50 0.28 11.03 -1.47
N GLN A 51 0.68 12.29 -1.62
CA GLN A 51 1.97 12.64 -2.23
C GLN A 51 3.16 12.07 -1.45
N LYS A 52 3.10 12.12 -0.11
CA LYS A 52 4.12 11.52 0.76
C LYS A 52 4.13 9.99 0.63
N LEU A 53 2.96 9.35 0.59
CA LEU A 53 2.83 7.90 0.40
C LEU A 53 3.35 7.46 -0.98
N LEU A 54 2.99 8.19 -2.05
CA LEU A 54 3.45 7.91 -3.41
C LEU A 54 4.97 8.00 -3.52
N THR A 55 5.59 8.97 -2.84
CA THR A 55 7.04 9.11 -2.79
C THR A 55 7.70 7.91 -2.12
N LEU A 56 7.13 7.44 -1.00
CA LEU A 56 7.58 6.22 -0.32
C LEU A 56 7.47 4.99 -1.22
N LEU A 57 6.30 4.79 -1.87
CA LEU A 57 6.07 3.67 -2.79
C LEU A 57 7.07 3.65 -3.94
N LYS A 58 7.33 4.81 -4.55
CA LYS A 58 8.31 4.95 -5.61
C LYS A 58 9.71 4.60 -5.13
N PHE A 59 10.11 5.12 -3.98
CA PHE A 59 11.41 4.83 -3.39
C PHE A 59 11.58 3.33 -3.12
N GLN A 60 10.59 2.69 -2.48
CA GLN A 60 10.59 1.25 -2.17
C GLN A 60 10.66 0.39 -3.43
N ALA A 61 10.02 0.81 -4.52
CA ALA A 61 10.01 0.09 -5.80
C ALA A 61 11.18 0.46 -6.73
N GLY A 62 12.15 1.28 -6.28
CA GLY A 62 13.29 1.72 -7.09
C GLY A 62 12.92 2.63 -8.28
N LEU A 63 11.79 3.34 -8.18
CA LEU A 63 11.26 4.22 -9.22
C LEU A 63 11.76 5.65 -9.08
N ASP A 64 11.70 6.40 -10.18
CA ASP A 64 12.10 7.80 -10.21
C ASP A 64 11.04 8.70 -9.53
N ILE A 65 11.47 9.34 -8.45
CA ILE A 65 10.67 10.22 -7.60
C ILE A 65 10.46 11.58 -8.27
N THR A 66 11.39 12.03 -9.12
CA THR A 66 11.38 13.37 -9.73
C THR A 66 10.33 13.48 -10.84
N THR A 67 10.05 12.39 -11.55
CA THR A 67 9.11 12.39 -12.67
C THR A 67 7.67 12.10 -12.22
N ARG A 68 6.76 13.04 -12.49
CA ARG A 68 5.33 12.93 -12.11
C ARG A 68 4.38 12.61 -13.27
N HIS A 69 4.80 12.86 -14.52
CA HIS A 69 3.94 12.79 -15.71
C HIS A 69 4.23 11.57 -16.60
N LYS A 70 5.03 10.62 -16.13
CA LYS A 70 5.32 9.37 -16.84
C LYS A 70 4.76 8.20 -16.05
N ALA A 71 4.10 7.29 -16.77
CA ALA A 71 3.78 5.98 -16.23
C ALA A 71 5.08 5.25 -15.87
N GLN A 72 5.11 4.66 -14.68
CA GLN A 72 6.24 3.89 -14.17
C GLN A 72 5.72 2.59 -13.56
N SER A 73 6.48 1.52 -13.71
CA SER A 73 6.15 0.20 -13.16
C SER A 73 7.37 -0.33 -12.42
N GLY A 74 7.16 -0.76 -11.18
CA GLY A 74 8.21 -1.26 -10.31
C GLY A 74 7.73 -2.45 -9.51
N ARG A 75 8.66 -3.10 -8.81
CA ARG A 75 8.37 -4.21 -7.91
C ARG A 75 9.03 -3.92 -6.57
N TYR A 76 8.32 -4.27 -5.52
CA TYR A 76 8.80 -4.16 -4.15
C TYR A 76 8.40 -5.43 -3.41
N ILE A 77 9.35 -6.01 -2.66
CA ILE A 77 9.10 -7.18 -1.82
C ILE A 77 8.67 -6.66 -0.45
N TYR A 78 7.44 -6.97 -0.06
CA TYR A 78 6.89 -6.63 1.25
C TYR A 78 6.94 -7.85 2.16
N GLU A 79 7.60 -7.72 3.31
CA GLU A 79 7.66 -8.76 4.32
C GLU A 79 6.42 -8.66 5.24
N TYR A 80 5.52 -9.64 5.16
CA TYR A 80 4.29 -9.69 5.96
C TYR A 80 4.35 -10.84 6.97
N LYS A 81 4.15 -10.52 8.25
CA LYS A 81 4.20 -11.44 9.40
C LYS A 81 5.50 -12.24 9.50
N ASN A 82 6.43 -11.75 10.33
CA ASN A 82 7.45 -12.62 10.91
C ASN A 82 6.74 -13.69 11.76
N LEU A 83 6.73 -14.93 11.29
CA LEU A 83 6.40 -16.10 12.09
C LEU A 83 7.48 -16.26 13.16
N TYR A 84 7.31 -15.62 14.32
CA TYR A 84 8.12 -15.94 15.50
C TYR A 84 7.61 -17.27 16.05
N TYR A 85 8.24 -18.37 15.64
CA TYR A 85 8.10 -19.65 16.35
C TYR A 85 8.83 -19.52 17.69
N LEU A 86 8.11 -19.15 18.75
CA LEU A 86 8.58 -19.36 20.12
C LEU A 86 8.53 -20.87 20.40
N LEU A 87 9.61 -21.57 20.09
CA LEU A 87 9.82 -22.94 20.56
C LEU A 87 10.12 -22.86 22.06
N CYS A 88 9.08 -22.86 22.90
CA CYS A 88 9.25 -23.05 24.34
C CYS A 88 9.65 -24.51 24.59
N HIS A 89 10.95 -24.77 24.76
CA HIS A 89 11.38 -25.95 25.49
C HIS A 89 11.15 -25.69 26.98
N LEU A 90 10.08 -26.28 27.50
CA LEU A 90 9.97 -26.54 28.94
C LEU A 90 10.88 -27.74 29.24
N ILE A 91 11.95 -27.50 29.98
CA ILE A 91 12.64 -28.51 30.78
C ILE A 91 12.31 -28.21 32.24
#